data_AF-A0A0Q3F7Q4-F1
#
_entry.id   AF-A0A0Q3F7Q4-F1
#
_cell.length_a   1.000
_cell.length_b   1.000
_cell.length_c   1.000
_cell.angle_alpha   90.00
_cell.angle_beta   90.00
_cell.angle_gamma   90.00
#
_symmetry.space_group_name_H-M   'P 1'
#
loop_
_entity.id
_entity.type
_entity.pdbx_description
1 polymer ?
#
loop_
_entity_poly.entity_id
_entity_poly.type
_entity_poly.pdbx_seq_one_letter_code
_entity_poly.pdbx_strand_id
1 'polypeptide(L)'
;MPLTASSRRRRGRRGGRRSRKKGRNWADLPLDAIFAILDKLDHVDILMGPGQVCRSWRRAARDEPELWRRIDMRDHADLFNQLNLHGMAQAAVRRSKGRCEAFWGEYAGDDEFLNFLDDQ
;
A
#
# COMPACT_ATOMS: atom_id res chain seq x y z
N MET A 1 -11.73 -61.88 1.83
CA MET A 1 -10.74 -61.83 2.93
C MET A 1 -10.71 -60.42 3.51
N PRO A 2 -11.40 -60.11 4.62
CA PRO A 2 -11.25 -58.84 5.33
C PRO A 2 -10.21 -59.00 6.45
N LEU A 3 -9.30 -58.04 6.61
CA LEU A 3 -8.39 -57.98 7.75
C LEU A 3 -8.91 -57.01 8.81
N THR A 4 -8.78 -57.46 10.05
CA THR A 4 -9.33 -56.94 11.29
C THR A 4 -8.52 -55.79 11.90
N ALA A 5 -9.28 -54.89 12.52
CA ALA A 5 -9.03 -53.97 13.63
C ALA A 5 -7.61 -53.63 14.17
N SER A 6 -7.42 -52.30 14.28
CA SER A 6 -7.10 -51.53 15.49
C SER A 6 -5.73 -51.69 16.18
N SER A 7 -4.93 -50.62 16.15
CA SER A 7 -4.05 -50.26 17.26
C SER A 7 -3.99 -48.74 17.47
N ARG A 8 -4.53 -48.32 18.61
CA ARG A 8 -4.49 -46.94 19.13
C ARG A 8 -3.06 -46.61 19.57
N ARG A 9 -2.47 -45.54 19.04
CA ARG A 9 -1.41 -44.80 19.73
C ARG A 9 -1.79 -43.33 19.83
N ARG A 10 -2.42 -42.99 20.96
CA ARG A 10 -2.62 -41.61 21.42
C ARG A 10 -1.25 -41.01 21.73
N ARG A 11 -0.65 -40.27 20.79
CA ARG A 11 0.44 -39.33 21.11
C ARG A 11 -0.18 -37.97 21.38
N GLY A 12 -0.09 -37.57 22.65
CA GLY A 12 -0.75 -36.41 23.21
C GLY A 12 -0.46 -35.12 22.45
N ARG A 13 -1.53 -34.43 22.07
CA ARG A 13 -1.52 -33.00 21.77
C ARG A 13 -1.11 -32.26 23.04
N ARG A 14 0.20 -32.02 23.22
CA ARG A 14 0.65 -30.88 24.05
C ARG A 14 0.45 -29.62 23.23
N GLY A 15 -0.82 -29.25 23.09
CA GLY A 15 -1.23 -27.91 22.66
C GLY A 15 -0.91 -26.95 23.79
N GLY A 16 0.37 -26.58 23.92
CA GLY A 16 0.73 -25.37 24.65
C GLY A 16 0.05 -24.21 23.92
N ARG A 17 -1.08 -23.74 24.46
CA ARG A 17 -1.66 -22.45 24.08
C ARG A 17 -0.65 -21.38 24.48
N ARG A 18 0.36 -21.15 23.65
CA ARG A 18 0.97 -19.83 23.55
C ARG A 18 -0.17 -18.91 23.17
N SER A 19 -0.68 -18.16 24.14
CA SER A 19 -1.48 -16.98 23.89
C SER A 19 -0.66 -16.11 22.93
N ARG A 20 -0.95 -16.21 21.62
CA ARG A 20 -0.50 -15.21 20.67
C ARG A 20 -1.15 -13.93 21.17
N LYS A 21 -0.35 -13.01 21.72
CA LYS A 21 -0.82 -11.63 21.92
C LYS A 21 -1.51 -11.26 20.60
N LYS A 22 -2.83 -11.05 20.63
CA LYS A 22 -3.55 -10.60 19.45
C LYS A 22 -3.00 -9.21 19.16
N GLY A 23 -2.00 -9.15 18.29
CA GLY A 23 -1.53 -7.89 17.74
C GLY A 23 -2.73 -7.16 17.18
N ARG A 24 -2.73 -5.83 17.32
CA ARG A 24 -3.79 -4.98 16.79
C ARG A 24 -3.89 -5.27 15.28
N ASN A 25 -5.07 -5.70 14.80
CA ASN A 25 -5.24 -6.02 13.40
C ASN A 25 -5.46 -4.74 12.60
N TRP A 26 -4.37 -4.18 12.08
CA TRP A 26 -4.41 -2.96 11.26
C TRP A 26 -5.16 -3.15 9.94
N ALA A 27 -5.39 -4.38 9.49
CA ALA A 27 -6.15 -4.67 8.28
C ALA A 27 -7.68 -4.49 8.44
N ASP A 28 -8.17 -4.53 9.69
CA ASP A 28 -9.59 -4.39 10.04
C ASP A 28 -9.95 -2.97 10.49
N LEU A 29 -9.05 -2.00 10.31
CA LEU A 29 -9.37 -0.60 10.60
C LEU A 29 -10.52 -0.13 9.69
N PRO A 30 -11.43 0.71 10.24
CA PRO A 30 -12.37 1.48 9.43
C PRO A 30 -11.67 2.25 8.31
N LEU A 31 -12.33 2.39 7.16
CA LEU A 31 -11.71 2.97 5.96
C LEU A 31 -11.33 4.45 6.16
N ASP A 32 -12.16 5.21 6.87
CA ASP A 32 -11.91 6.58 7.30
C ASP A 32 -10.64 6.69 8.17
N ALA A 33 -10.41 5.73 9.07
CA ALA A 33 -9.19 5.69 9.86
C ALA A 33 -7.95 5.39 9.01
N ILE A 34 -8.07 4.52 8.00
CA ILE A 34 -6.98 4.27 7.04
C ILE A 34 -6.69 5.54 6.23
N PHE A 35 -7.72 6.22 5.72
CA PHE A 35 -7.55 7.48 4.98
C PHE A 35 -6.91 8.57 5.83
N ALA A 36 -7.34 8.74 7.09
CA ALA A 36 -6.75 9.72 8.00
C ALA A 36 -5.26 9.45 8.32
N ILE A 37 -4.79 8.20 8.15
CA ILE A 37 -3.37 7.86 8.26
C ILE A 37 -2.67 8.17 6.93
N LEU A 38 -3.24 7.74 5.80
CA LEU A 38 -2.67 7.96 4.48
C LEU A 38 -2.51 9.46 4.17
N ASP A 39 -3.48 10.29 4.56
CA ASP A 39 -3.48 11.74 4.36
C ASP A 39 -2.34 12.47 5.11
N LYS A 40 -1.65 11.77 6.02
CA LYS A 40 -0.48 12.30 6.76
C LYS A 40 0.85 11.86 6.16
N LEU A 41 0.83 11.05 5.12
CA LEU A 41 2.01 10.54 4.44
C LEU A 41 2.18 11.27 3.12
N ASP A 42 3.43 11.43 2.68
CA ASP A 42 3.68 11.89 1.32
C ASP A 42 3.36 10.77 0.30
N HIS A 43 3.28 11.15 -0.98
CA HIS A 43 2.83 10.22 -2.03
C HIS A 43 3.86 9.13 -2.32
N VAL A 44 5.15 9.37 -2.07
CA VAL A 44 6.22 8.37 -2.19
C VAL A 44 6.05 7.30 -1.11
N ASP A 45 5.84 7.70 0.14
CA ASP A 45 5.59 6.83 1.28
C ASP A 45 4.34 5.97 1.07
N ILE A 46 3.24 6.56 0.59
CA ILE A 46 2.01 5.83 0.28
C ILE A 46 2.27 4.74 -0.79
N LEU A 47 3.04 5.07 -1.83
CA LEU A 47 3.36 4.18 -2.93
C LEU A 47 4.27 3.01 -2.50
N MET A 48 5.22 3.28 -1.61
CA MET A 48 6.24 2.32 -1.18
C MET A 48 5.82 1.45 0.00
N GLY A 49 5.05 1.99 0.94
CA GLY A 49 4.74 1.31 2.20
C GLY A 49 3.28 0.87 2.29
N PRO A 50 2.38 1.71 2.84
CA PRO A 50 1.04 1.28 3.24
C PRO A 50 0.16 0.78 2.09
N GLY A 51 0.39 1.24 0.86
CA GLY A 51 -0.30 0.71 -0.32
C GLY A 51 0.01 -0.77 -0.61
N GLN A 52 1.05 -1.36 0.01
CA GLN A 52 1.51 -2.71 -0.29
C GLN A 52 1.22 -3.73 0.81
N VAL A 53 0.89 -3.30 2.04
CA VAL A 53 0.86 -4.18 3.22
C VAL A 53 -0.29 -5.20 3.23
N CYS A 54 -1.52 -4.78 2.89
CA CYS A 54 -2.69 -5.65 2.87
C CYS A 54 -3.75 -5.14 1.87
N ARG A 55 -4.77 -5.96 1.58
CA ARG A 55 -5.79 -5.63 0.57
C ARG A 55 -6.58 -4.36 0.92
N SER A 56 -6.96 -4.19 2.19
CA SER A 56 -7.73 -3.04 2.65
C SER A 56 -6.97 -1.73 2.43
N TRP A 57 -5.71 -1.68 2.84
CA TRP A 57 -4.85 -0.50 2.68
C TRP A 57 -4.47 -0.24 1.23
N ARG A 58 -4.18 -1.30 0.45
CA ARG A 58 -3.95 -1.16 -0.99
C ARG A 58 -5.15 -0.56 -1.71
N ARG A 59 -6.37 -1.00 -1.34
CA ARG A 59 -7.61 -0.49 -1.92
C ARG A 59 -7.79 0.99 -1.56
N ALA A 60 -7.61 1.33 -0.28
CA ALA A 60 -7.69 2.70 0.20
C ALA A 60 -6.71 3.62 -0.54
N ALA A 61 -5.43 3.26 -0.57
CA ALA A 61 -4.39 4.05 -1.22
C ALA A 61 -4.59 4.18 -2.74
N ARG A 62 -5.14 3.17 -3.42
CA ARG A 62 -5.28 3.19 -4.88
C ARG A 62 -6.57 3.85 -5.37
N ASP A 63 -7.68 3.57 -4.70
CA ASP A 63 -9.00 3.83 -5.29
C ASP A 63 -9.59 5.19 -4.91
N GLU A 64 -9.07 5.83 -3.86
CA GLU A 64 -9.53 7.11 -3.32
C GLU A 64 -8.86 8.30 -4.02
N PRO A 65 -9.55 9.01 -4.93
CA PRO A 65 -8.93 10.07 -5.73
C PRO A 65 -8.60 11.32 -4.92
N GLU A 66 -9.31 11.58 -3.80
CA GLU A 66 -9.06 12.77 -2.97
C GLU A 66 -7.62 12.78 -2.43
N LEU A 67 -7.06 11.60 -2.11
CA LEU A 67 -5.66 11.46 -1.69
C LEU A 67 -4.66 11.89 -2.76
N TRP A 68 -5.06 11.95 -4.04
CA TRP A 68 -4.18 12.20 -5.19
C TRP A 68 -4.48 13.52 -5.89
N ARG A 69 -5.31 14.40 -5.30
CA ARG A 69 -5.58 15.73 -5.89
C ARG A 69 -4.38 16.68 -5.80
N ARG A 70 -3.57 16.55 -4.75
CA ARG A 70 -2.42 17.42 -4.49
C ARG A 70 -1.22 16.52 -4.20
N ILE A 71 -0.42 16.24 -5.22
CA ILE A 71 0.66 15.23 -5.17
C ILE A 71 1.97 15.91 -4.76
N ASP A 72 2.59 15.45 -3.68
CA ASP A 72 3.89 15.90 -3.21
C ASP A 72 4.90 14.74 -3.21
N MET A 73 5.96 14.90 -3.99
CA MET A 73 7.06 13.95 -4.15
C MET A 73 8.42 14.65 -3.97
N ARG A 74 8.46 15.75 -3.23
CA ARG A 74 9.71 16.44 -2.83
C ARG A 74 10.41 15.69 -1.70
N ASP A 75 11.62 16.11 -1.35
CA ASP A 75 12.41 15.57 -0.24
C ASP A 75 12.83 14.09 -0.38
N HIS A 76 12.69 13.51 -1.58
CA HIS A 76 13.09 12.13 -1.94
C HIS A 76 14.19 12.09 -3.02
N ALA A 77 14.91 13.19 -3.22
CA ALA A 77 15.94 13.32 -4.26
C ALA A 77 17.08 12.31 -4.10
N ASP A 78 17.44 11.95 -2.87
CA ASP A 78 18.44 10.92 -2.54
C ASP A 78 18.02 9.51 -2.99
N LEU A 79 16.72 9.29 -3.18
CA LEU A 79 16.17 8.03 -3.68
C LEU A 79 16.11 7.95 -5.21
N PHE A 80 16.46 9.01 -5.95
CA PHE A 80 16.35 9.04 -7.41
C PHE A 80 17.10 7.89 -8.11
N ASN A 81 18.27 7.50 -7.60
CA ASN A 81 19.04 6.38 -8.16
C ASN A 81 18.54 5.00 -7.72
N GLN A 82 17.59 4.94 -6.77
CA GLN A 82 17.09 3.71 -6.16
C GLN A 82 15.66 3.41 -6.58
N LEU A 83 14.87 4.45 -6.89
CA LEU A 83 13.46 4.38 -7.21
C LEU A 83 13.18 4.99 -8.59
N ASN A 84 12.23 4.40 -9.31
CA ASN A 84 11.69 5.01 -10.52
C ASN A 84 10.69 6.12 -10.15
N LEU A 85 11.21 7.29 -9.77
CA LEU A 85 10.38 8.45 -9.37
C LEU A 85 9.43 8.89 -10.50
N HIS A 86 9.86 8.82 -11.76
CA HIS A 86 9.00 9.12 -12.91
C HIS A 86 7.81 8.16 -12.98
N GLY A 87 8.05 6.85 -12.90
CA GLY A 87 6.97 5.85 -12.90
C GLY A 87 6.02 5.99 -11.72
N MET A 88 6.55 6.42 -10.56
CA MET A 88 5.76 6.73 -9.37
C MET A 88 4.89 7.98 -9.56
N ALA A 89 5.42 9.03 -10.18
CA ALA A 89 4.67 10.23 -10.52
C ALA A 89 3.50 9.91 -11.46
N GLN A 90 3.74 9.15 -12.53
CA GLN A 90 2.66 8.70 -13.41
C GLN A 90 1.61 7.86 -12.67
N ALA A 91 2.04 6.97 -11.77
CA ALA A 91 1.11 6.16 -10.98
C ALA A 91 0.26 7.02 -10.03
N ALA A 92 0.85 8.05 -9.43
CA ALA A 92 0.16 8.99 -8.56
C ALA A 92 -0.91 9.77 -9.34
N VAL A 93 -0.54 10.34 -10.49
CA VAL A 93 -1.46 11.10 -11.34
C VAL A 93 -2.60 10.22 -11.85
N ARG A 94 -2.33 8.98 -12.31
CA ARG A 94 -3.40 8.05 -12.73
C ARG A 94 -4.42 7.77 -11.62
N ARG A 95 -3.99 7.74 -10.36
CA ARG A 95 -4.88 7.52 -9.20
C ARG A 95 -5.76 8.74 -8.89
N SER A 96 -5.35 9.94 -9.32
CA SER A 96 -6.19 11.14 -9.26
C SER A 96 -7.41 11.06 -10.18
N LYS A 97 -7.39 10.18 -11.20
CA LYS A 97 -8.48 10.02 -12.19
C LYS A 97 -8.88 11.35 -12.84
N GLY A 98 -7.88 12.10 -13.31
CA GLY A 98 -8.09 13.42 -13.95
C GLY A 98 -8.43 14.55 -12.97
N ARG A 99 -8.25 14.34 -11.66
CA ARG A 99 -8.54 15.34 -10.61
C ARG A 99 -7.27 15.88 -9.95
N CYS A 100 -6.11 15.70 -10.58
CA CYS A 100 -4.86 16.29 -10.10
C CYS A 100 -4.95 17.82 -10.25
N GLU A 101 -4.82 18.54 -9.14
CA GLU A 101 -4.89 19.99 -9.07
C GLU A 101 -3.53 20.63 -8.87
N ALA A 102 -2.59 19.89 -8.28
CA ALA A 102 -1.24 20.33 -8.07
C ALA A 102 -0.28 19.14 -7.97
N PHE A 103 0.93 19.33 -8.48
CA PHE A 103 2.02 18.38 -8.41
C PHE A 103 3.30 19.11 -8.01
N TRP A 104 4.00 18.58 -7.00
CA TRP A 104 5.34 19.00 -6.62
C TRP A 104 6.25 17.78 -6.66
N GLY A 105 7.40 17.89 -7.32
CA GLY A 105 8.36 16.80 -7.38
C GLY A 105 9.77 17.30 -7.65
N GLU A 106 10.75 16.61 -7.09
CA GLU A 106 12.17 16.78 -7.38
C GLU A 106 12.64 15.53 -8.10
N TYR A 107 13.21 15.69 -9.31
CA TYR A 107 13.66 14.58 -10.16
C TYR A 107 12.56 13.56 -10.56
N ALA A 108 11.30 13.84 -10.23
CA ALA A 108 10.14 13.01 -10.55
C ALA A 108 9.45 13.40 -11.88
N GLY A 109 9.83 14.54 -12.47
CA GLY A 109 9.28 15.05 -13.73
C GLY A 109 10.37 15.42 -14.74
N ASP A 110 10.04 15.21 -16.01
CA ASP A 110 10.77 15.59 -17.21
C ASP A 110 9.78 16.08 -18.28
N ASP A 111 10.26 16.41 -19.47
CA ASP A 111 9.39 16.89 -20.56
C ASP A 111 8.34 15.84 -20.98
N GLU A 112 8.65 14.54 -20.89
CA GLU A 112 7.69 13.47 -21.17
C GLU A 112 6.57 13.44 -20.12
N PHE A 113 6.91 13.66 -18.85
CA PHE A 113 5.95 13.78 -17.77
C PHE A 113 5.02 14.97 -17.95
N LEU A 114 5.53 16.13 -18.40
CA LEU A 114 4.70 17.30 -18.68
C LEU A 114 3.69 17.03 -19.79
N ASN A 115 4.10 16.37 -20.87
CA ASN A 115 3.17 15.95 -21.93
C ASN A 115 2.14 14.95 -21.40
N PHE A 116 2.57 14.00 -20.58
CA PHE A 116 1.67 13.05 -19.93
C PHE A 116 0.61 13.75 -19.05
N LEU A 117 0.94 14.86 -18.37
CA LEU A 117 -0.04 15.63 -17.60
C LEU A 117 -1.10 16.30 -18.48
N ASP A 118 -0.76 16.71 -19.70
CA ASP A 118 -1.69 17.32 -20.66
C ASP A 118 -2.70 16.30 -21.21
N ASP A 119 -2.29 15.02 -21.28
CA ASP A 119 -3.09 13.90 -21.78
C ASP A 119 -4.08 13.28 -20.75
N GLN A 120 -4.20 13.84 -19.53
CA GLN A 120 -4.97 13.23 -18.41
C GLN A 120 -6.49 13.39 -18.49
#